data_AF-A0ABD1SVS5-F1
#
_entry.id   AF-A0ABD1SVS5-F1
#
_cell.length_a   1.000
_cell.length_b   1.000
_cell.length_c   1.000
_cell.angle_alpha   90.00
_cell.angle_beta   90.00
_cell.angle_gamma   90.00
#
_symmetry.space_group_name_H-M   'P 1'
#
loop_
_entity.id
_entity.type
_entity.pdbx_description
1 polymer ?
#
loop_
_entity_poly.entity_id
_entity_poly.type
_entity_poly.pdbx_seq_one_letter_code
_entity_poly.pdbx_strand_id
1 'polypeptide(L)'
;MLNNEEVPRTFRALAESAERKFARVRDVPLHPYGGSGAHYSHFFHKVFKAYMRLWKYQQENRLKLVESGLQRWEIGEIASRIGQLYFNQYLRTSEARFLFEAYIFYEAIFNRKYFEGSIKDRGVRFKELRFYARFLMVSLILNRGELVKLLIEKLKALVEDSKTNFRDTNFREWKLVVQEIMRFMKAETAFLNHRPLRYHAIFDSYPASLPYVARFNAKRLLKFHDALLTSYHKNEVKFAELTLDTYRMLQCLEWEPGGSLYQTHPIESRENGTLLADHSLTSGLIDMKLVAEMTDPNLPPNPKKAVLYRPSVTAVVKCDF
;
A
#
# COMPACT_ATOMS: atom_id res chain seq x y z
N MET A 1 -3.79 18.00 -39.85
CA MET A 1 -4.80 17.95 -38.76
C MET A 1 -5.18 16.53 -38.32
N LEU A 2 -4.96 15.47 -39.13
CA LEU A 2 -5.31 14.09 -38.75
C LEU A 2 -4.46 13.47 -37.61
N ASN A 3 -3.18 13.87 -37.43
CA ASN A 3 -2.29 13.30 -36.40
C ASN A 3 -2.58 13.75 -34.97
N ASN A 4 -3.37 14.82 -34.75
CA ASN A 4 -3.56 15.35 -33.39
C ASN A 4 -4.64 14.60 -32.60
N GLU A 5 -5.59 13.94 -33.27
CA GLU A 5 -6.62 13.13 -32.61
C GLU A 5 -6.19 11.68 -32.31
N GLU A 6 -5.15 11.19 -32.98
CA GLU A 6 -4.68 9.81 -32.79
C GLU A 6 -4.16 9.58 -31.37
N VAL A 7 -3.46 10.57 -30.81
CA VAL A 7 -2.87 10.47 -29.46
C VAL A 7 -3.94 10.33 -28.36
N PRO A 8 -4.96 11.21 -28.27
CA PRO A 8 -6.05 11.05 -27.31
C PRO A 8 -6.88 9.79 -27.52
N ARG A 9 -7.13 9.38 -28.77
CA ARG A 9 -7.88 8.15 -29.08
C ARG A 9 -7.12 6.92 -28.61
N THR A 10 -5.80 6.86 -28.89
CA THR A 10 -4.93 5.76 -28.44
C THR A 10 -4.84 5.71 -26.92
N PHE A 11 -4.68 6.86 -26.26
CA PHE A 11 -4.68 6.93 -24.80
C PHE A 11 -5.98 6.38 -24.19
N ARG A 12 -7.15 6.79 -24.71
CA ARG A 12 -8.45 6.26 -24.26
C ARG A 12 -8.56 4.76 -24.46
N ALA A 13 -8.16 4.24 -25.62
CA ALA A 13 -8.15 2.81 -25.89
C ALA A 13 -7.23 2.03 -24.94
N LEU A 14 -6.05 2.57 -24.61
CA LEU A 14 -5.14 1.98 -23.63
C LEU A 14 -5.74 1.99 -22.22
N ALA A 15 -6.37 3.10 -21.81
CA ALA A 15 -7.01 3.26 -20.50
C ALA A 15 -8.14 2.25 -20.30
N GLU A 16 -9.06 2.17 -21.25
CA GLU A 16 -10.15 1.19 -21.21
C GLU A 16 -9.63 -0.26 -21.22
N SER A 17 -8.60 -0.53 -22.02
CA SER A 17 -7.98 -1.85 -22.12
C SER A 17 -7.28 -2.27 -20.81
N ALA A 18 -6.70 -1.32 -20.08
CA ALA A 18 -6.13 -1.55 -18.76
C ALA A 18 -7.23 -1.78 -17.71
N GLU A 19 -8.28 -0.95 -17.68
CA GLU A 19 -9.38 -1.09 -16.73
C GLU A 19 -10.17 -2.39 -16.92
N ARG A 20 -10.43 -2.79 -18.18
CA ARG A 20 -11.06 -4.11 -18.48
C ARG A 20 -10.23 -5.28 -17.95
N LYS A 21 -8.90 -5.20 -18.01
CA LYS A 21 -8.02 -6.23 -17.43
C LYS A 21 -8.05 -6.15 -15.91
N PHE A 22 -8.01 -4.95 -15.34
CA PHE A 22 -8.07 -4.72 -13.90
C PHE A 22 -9.33 -5.33 -13.26
N ALA A 23 -10.48 -5.13 -13.88
CA ALA A 23 -11.76 -5.67 -13.41
C ALA A 23 -11.73 -7.19 -13.20
N ARG A 24 -10.95 -7.93 -14.00
CA ARG A 24 -10.80 -9.39 -13.90
C ARG A 24 -9.95 -9.85 -12.73
N VAL A 25 -9.09 -8.99 -12.19
CA VAL A 25 -8.19 -9.33 -11.07
C VAL A 25 -8.60 -8.70 -9.75
N ARG A 26 -9.56 -7.77 -9.77
CA ARG A 26 -10.03 -7.04 -8.58
C ARG A 26 -10.58 -7.98 -7.51
N ASP A 27 -11.34 -8.98 -7.92
CA ASP A 27 -12.09 -9.85 -7.00
C ASP A 27 -11.41 -11.22 -6.78
N VAL A 28 -10.19 -11.41 -7.31
CA VAL A 28 -9.47 -12.68 -7.16
C VAL A 28 -8.96 -12.81 -5.72
N PRO A 29 -9.23 -13.94 -5.02
CA PRO A 29 -8.79 -14.13 -3.65
C PRO A 29 -7.31 -13.82 -3.47
N LEU A 30 -6.99 -13.02 -2.46
CA LEU A 30 -5.62 -12.60 -2.14
C LEU A 30 -4.82 -13.72 -1.48
N HIS A 31 -5.47 -14.78 -1.00
CA HIS A 31 -4.80 -15.87 -0.29
C HIS A 31 -3.93 -16.70 -1.24
N PRO A 32 -2.63 -16.87 -0.93
CA PRO A 32 -1.70 -17.57 -1.79
C PRO A 32 -1.85 -19.10 -1.79
N TYR A 33 -2.62 -19.67 -0.84
CA TYR A 33 -2.69 -21.13 -0.64
C TYR A 33 -3.91 -21.81 -1.32
N GLY A 34 -4.75 -21.07 -2.03
CA GLY A 34 -5.98 -21.61 -2.66
C GLY A 34 -5.84 -22.18 -4.08
N GLY A 35 -4.70 -22.79 -4.44
CA GLY A 35 -4.47 -23.43 -5.76
C GLY A 35 -4.51 -22.51 -7.00
N SER A 36 -4.84 -21.23 -6.83
CA SER A 36 -5.07 -20.25 -7.91
C SER A 36 -3.84 -19.38 -8.20
N GLY A 37 -2.70 -19.64 -7.55
CA GLY A 37 -1.50 -18.79 -7.58
C GLY A 37 -0.91 -18.62 -8.98
N ALA A 38 -0.84 -19.70 -9.77
CA ALA A 38 -0.30 -19.65 -11.14
C ALA A 38 -1.19 -18.85 -12.09
N HIS A 39 -2.52 -19.06 -12.03
CA HIS A 39 -3.49 -18.32 -12.84
C HIS A 39 -3.47 -16.83 -12.51
N TYR A 40 -3.46 -16.48 -11.21
CA TYR A 40 -3.39 -15.08 -10.80
C TYR A 40 -2.09 -14.41 -11.24
N SER A 41 -0.93 -15.06 -11.07
CA SER A 41 0.37 -14.50 -11.48
C SER A 41 0.39 -14.07 -12.95
N HIS A 42 -0.16 -14.91 -13.84
CA HIS A 42 -0.26 -14.60 -15.26
C HIS A 42 -1.24 -13.44 -15.56
N PHE A 43 -2.39 -13.38 -14.89
CA PHE A 43 -3.33 -12.26 -15.05
C PHE A 43 -2.76 -10.95 -14.49
N PHE A 44 -2.10 -11.00 -13.33
CA PHE A 44 -1.41 -9.87 -12.72
C PHE A 44 -0.39 -9.28 -13.68
N HIS A 45 0.50 -10.10 -14.25
CA HIS A 45 1.50 -9.64 -15.20
C HIS A 45 0.87 -8.94 -16.42
N LYS A 46 -0.24 -9.47 -16.95
CA LYS A 46 -0.98 -8.84 -18.06
C LYS A 46 -1.57 -7.48 -17.70
N VAL A 47 -2.16 -7.36 -16.51
CA VAL A 47 -2.76 -6.10 -16.02
C VAL A 47 -1.67 -5.08 -15.77
N PHE A 48 -0.62 -5.47 -15.06
CA PHE A 48 0.51 -4.62 -14.74
C PHE A 48 1.17 -4.09 -16.02
N LYS A 49 1.46 -4.96 -17.00
CA LYS A 49 2.00 -4.56 -18.30
C LYS A 49 1.09 -3.55 -19.04
N ALA A 50 -0.23 -3.71 -18.94
CA ALA A 50 -1.18 -2.78 -19.56
C ALA A 50 -1.13 -1.40 -18.91
N TYR A 51 -1.11 -1.32 -17.57
CA TYR A 51 -0.97 -0.04 -16.87
C TYR A 51 0.40 0.60 -17.06
N MET A 52 1.49 -0.17 -17.09
CA MET A 52 2.83 0.39 -17.37
C MET A 52 2.94 0.94 -18.79
N ARG A 53 2.32 0.27 -19.78
CA ARG A 53 2.22 0.81 -21.14
C ARG A 53 1.41 2.10 -21.18
N LEU A 54 0.26 2.15 -20.49
CA LEU A 54 -0.56 3.35 -20.39
C LEU A 54 0.21 4.49 -19.70
N TRP A 55 0.90 4.20 -18.60
CA TRP A 55 1.72 5.14 -17.84
C TRP A 55 2.87 5.72 -18.67
N LYS A 56 3.57 4.88 -19.42
CA LYS A 56 4.62 5.34 -20.32
C LYS A 56 4.05 6.23 -21.43
N TYR A 57 2.97 5.78 -22.08
CA TYR A 57 2.34 6.52 -23.19
C TYR A 57 1.92 7.95 -22.78
N GLN A 58 1.34 8.10 -21.58
CA GLN A 58 0.92 9.41 -21.08
C GLN A 58 2.07 10.31 -20.61
N GLN A 59 3.24 9.76 -20.25
CA GLN A 59 4.43 10.57 -20.01
C GLN A 59 4.99 11.13 -21.33
N GLU A 60 5.13 10.26 -22.33
CA GLU A 60 5.69 10.61 -23.65
C GLU A 60 4.82 11.61 -24.42
N ASN A 61 3.50 11.58 -24.21
CA ASN A 61 2.54 12.40 -24.95
C ASN A 61 1.83 13.45 -24.09
N ARG A 62 2.39 13.79 -22.91
CA ARG A 62 1.74 14.63 -21.89
C ARG A 62 1.14 15.92 -22.47
N LEU A 63 1.93 16.70 -23.21
CA LEU A 63 1.51 18.01 -23.71
C LEU A 63 0.27 17.91 -24.61
N LYS A 64 0.31 17.05 -25.61
CA LYS A 64 -0.81 16.81 -26.54
C LYS A 64 -2.06 16.30 -25.82
N LEU A 65 -1.90 15.44 -24.81
CA LEU A 65 -3.02 14.93 -24.03
C LEU A 65 -3.70 16.04 -23.21
N VAL A 66 -2.91 16.93 -22.59
CA VAL A 66 -3.42 18.07 -21.83
C VAL A 66 -4.13 19.07 -22.75
N GLU A 67 -3.54 19.37 -23.92
CA GLU A 67 -4.19 20.21 -24.96
C GLU A 67 -5.51 19.61 -25.44
N SER A 68 -5.64 18.29 -25.39
CA SER A 68 -6.85 17.55 -25.76
C SER A 68 -7.83 17.36 -24.59
N GLY A 69 -7.59 17.99 -23.45
CA GLY A 69 -8.49 18.01 -22.29
C GLY A 69 -8.21 16.98 -21.19
N LEU A 70 -7.09 16.25 -21.22
CA LEU A 70 -6.69 15.32 -20.16
C LEU A 70 -6.63 16.06 -18.81
N GLN A 71 -7.40 15.59 -17.85
CA GLN A 71 -7.48 16.15 -16.52
C GLN A 71 -6.40 15.57 -15.60
N ARG A 72 -5.98 16.37 -14.60
CA ARG A 72 -4.98 15.93 -13.61
C ARG A 72 -5.44 14.70 -12.82
N TRP A 73 -6.73 14.62 -12.49
CA TRP A 73 -7.27 13.51 -11.72
C TRP A 73 -7.22 12.19 -12.49
N GLU A 74 -7.25 12.21 -13.83
CA GLU A 74 -7.14 10.99 -14.66
C GLU A 74 -5.73 10.37 -14.51
N ILE A 75 -4.69 11.21 -14.45
CA ILE A 75 -3.32 10.76 -14.17
C ILE A 75 -3.23 10.21 -12.74
N GLY A 76 -3.86 10.89 -11.78
CA GLY A 76 -3.95 10.44 -10.39
C GLY A 76 -4.65 9.09 -10.25
N GLU A 77 -5.71 8.84 -11.02
CA GLU A 77 -6.40 7.54 -11.06
C GLU A 77 -5.51 6.43 -11.60
N ILE A 78 -4.79 6.67 -12.71
CA ILE A 78 -3.85 5.69 -13.27
C ILE A 78 -2.76 5.36 -12.25
N ALA A 79 -2.16 6.38 -11.62
CA ALA A 79 -1.17 6.20 -10.56
C ALA A 79 -1.75 5.41 -9.37
N SER A 80 -3.00 5.72 -8.95
CA SER A 80 -3.66 5.02 -7.85
C SER A 80 -3.91 3.55 -8.16
N ARG A 81 -4.17 3.21 -9.42
CA ARG A 81 -4.34 1.82 -9.87
C ARG A 81 -3.01 1.06 -9.90
N ILE A 82 -1.93 1.70 -10.33
CA ILE A 82 -0.59 1.11 -10.29
C ILE A 82 -0.18 0.83 -8.84
N GLY A 83 -0.35 1.80 -7.94
CA GLY A 83 -0.10 1.60 -6.51
C GLY A 83 -0.95 0.45 -5.93
N GLN A 84 -2.20 0.30 -6.38
CA GLN A 84 -3.05 -0.81 -5.96
C GLN A 84 -2.52 -2.17 -6.43
N LEU A 85 -1.98 -2.26 -7.65
CA LEU A 85 -1.39 -3.49 -8.17
C LEU A 85 -0.14 -3.88 -7.37
N TYR A 86 0.73 -2.91 -7.07
CA TYR A 86 1.89 -3.13 -6.21
C TYR A 86 1.47 -3.62 -4.82
N PHE A 87 0.49 -2.96 -4.20
CA PHE A 87 -0.01 -3.38 -2.88
C PHE A 87 -0.61 -4.79 -2.91
N ASN A 88 -1.39 -5.12 -3.94
CA ASN A 88 -1.94 -6.47 -4.11
C ASN A 88 -0.84 -7.53 -4.29
N GLN A 89 0.28 -7.17 -4.92
CA GLN A 89 1.43 -8.06 -5.04
C GLN A 89 2.11 -8.27 -3.68
N TYR A 90 2.29 -7.21 -2.89
CA TYR A 90 2.76 -7.31 -1.50
C TYR A 90 1.90 -8.25 -0.67
N LEU A 91 0.56 -8.13 -0.73
CA LEU A 91 -0.34 -9.01 0.04
C LEU A 91 -0.20 -10.51 -0.32
N ARG A 92 0.39 -10.84 -1.48
CA ARG A 92 0.56 -12.22 -1.95
C ARG A 92 1.96 -12.76 -1.71
N THR A 93 2.97 -11.93 -1.88
CA THR A 93 4.38 -12.33 -1.77
C THR A 93 5.00 -11.97 -0.43
N SER A 94 4.39 -11.04 0.32
CA SER A 94 4.94 -10.42 1.53
C SER A 94 6.29 -9.71 1.31
N GLU A 95 6.66 -9.45 0.06
CA GLU A 95 7.90 -8.74 -0.27
C GLU A 95 7.72 -7.22 -0.09
N ALA A 96 8.45 -6.64 0.86
CA ALA A 96 8.32 -5.24 1.25
C ALA A 96 8.56 -4.26 0.08
N ARG A 97 9.41 -4.61 -0.90
CA ARG A 97 9.64 -3.79 -2.12
C ARG A 97 8.33 -3.37 -2.81
N PHE A 98 7.35 -4.27 -2.91
CA PHE A 98 6.08 -3.94 -3.56
C PHE A 98 5.20 -3.04 -2.68
N LEU A 99 5.33 -3.11 -1.36
CA LEU A 99 4.66 -2.19 -0.45
C LEU A 99 5.25 -0.77 -0.58
N PHE A 100 6.57 -0.66 -0.74
CA PHE A 100 7.24 0.62 -0.98
C PHE A 100 6.84 1.21 -2.32
N GLU A 101 6.86 0.44 -3.40
CA GLU A 101 6.39 0.92 -4.71
C GLU A 101 4.94 1.45 -4.63
N ALA A 102 4.05 0.75 -3.92
CA ALA A 102 2.70 1.26 -3.70
C ALA A 102 2.68 2.60 -2.97
N TYR A 103 3.50 2.74 -1.92
CA TYR A 103 3.64 3.98 -1.16
C TYR A 103 4.10 5.14 -2.04
N ILE A 104 5.13 4.93 -2.87
CA ILE A 104 5.70 5.96 -3.77
C ILE A 104 4.62 6.52 -4.69
N PHE A 105 3.83 5.64 -5.31
CA PHE A 105 2.72 6.08 -6.16
C PHE A 105 1.68 6.89 -5.37
N TYR A 106 1.32 6.47 -4.15
CA TYR A 106 0.33 7.19 -3.35
C TYR A 106 0.84 8.52 -2.80
N GLU A 107 2.10 8.57 -2.36
CA GLU A 107 2.75 9.80 -1.90
C GLU A 107 2.89 10.80 -3.05
N ALA A 108 3.28 10.34 -4.25
CA ALA A 108 3.33 11.19 -5.43
C ALA A 108 1.95 11.77 -5.78
N ILE A 109 0.87 11.01 -5.62
CA ILE A 109 -0.49 11.50 -5.84
C ILE A 109 -0.87 12.58 -4.83
N PHE A 110 -0.55 12.34 -3.55
CA PHE A 110 -0.80 13.26 -2.46
C PHE A 110 -0.06 14.59 -2.66
N ASN A 111 1.26 14.54 -2.87
CA ASN A 111 2.11 15.72 -2.98
C ASN A 111 1.81 16.55 -4.23
N ARG A 112 1.49 15.89 -5.35
CA ARG A 112 1.16 16.57 -6.62
C ARG A 112 -0.31 16.96 -6.72
N LYS A 113 -1.12 16.68 -5.68
CA LYS A 113 -2.52 17.09 -5.59
C LYS A 113 -3.35 16.77 -6.85
N TYR A 114 -3.23 15.56 -7.41
CA TYR A 114 -3.90 15.24 -8.68
C TYR A 114 -5.43 15.37 -8.64
N PHE A 115 -6.05 15.29 -7.46
CA PHE A 115 -7.50 15.41 -7.30
C PHE A 115 -7.99 16.84 -6.95
N GLU A 116 -7.09 17.82 -6.83
CA GLU A 116 -7.45 19.21 -6.56
C GLU A 116 -8.32 19.79 -7.69
N GLY A 117 -9.30 20.63 -7.33
CA GLY A 117 -10.25 21.23 -8.28
C GLY A 117 -11.40 20.33 -8.74
N SER A 118 -11.43 19.05 -8.35
CA SER A 118 -12.43 18.07 -8.80
C SER A 118 -13.72 18.06 -7.94
N ILE A 119 -14.08 19.19 -7.34
CA ILE A 119 -15.14 19.31 -6.32
C ILE A 119 -16.54 19.05 -6.91
N LYS A 120 -16.74 19.33 -8.20
CA LYS A 120 -18.05 19.26 -8.86
C LYS A 120 -18.40 17.86 -9.41
N ASP A 121 -17.41 16.98 -9.56
CA ASP A 121 -17.62 15.65 -10.11
C ASP A 121 -17.71 14.61 -8.99
N ARG A 122 -18.93 14.10 -8.76
CA ARG A 122 -19.21 13.06 -7.76
C ARG A 122 -18.37 11.81 -7.98
N GLY A 123 -18.19 11.38 -9.22
CA GLY A 123 -17.41 10.19 -9.56
C GLY A 123 -15.94 10.36 -9.20
N VAL A 124 -15.37 11.53 -9.50
CA VAL A 124 -13.97 11.85 -9.14
C VAL A 124 -13.78 11.93 -7.63
N ARG A 125 -14.75 12.47 -6.88
CA ARG A 125 -14.71 12.47 -5.40
C ARG A 125 -14.64 11.07 -4.82
N PHE A 126 -15.42 10.12 -5.34
CA PHE A 126 -15.32 8.72 -4.91
C PHE A 126 -13.98 8.06 -5.31
N LYS A 127 -13.32 8.52 -6.38
CA LYS A 127 -11.96 8.06 -6.72
C LYS A 127 -10.94 8.59 -5.71
N GLU A 128 -11.05 9.86 -5.32
CA GLU A 128 -10.19 10.50 -4.31
C GLU A 128 -10.36 9.85 -2.93
N LEU A 129 -11.59 9.61 -2.49
CA LEU A 129 -11.89 8.91 -1.23
C LEU A 129 -11.24 7.52 -1.19
N ARG A 130 -11.34 6.75 -2.28
CA ARG A 130 -10.70 5.43 -2.39
C ARG A 130 -9.18 5.53 -2.46
N PHE A 131 -8.63 6.59 -3.04
CA PHE A 131 -7.19 6.85 -3.01
C PHE A 131 -6.73 7.03 -1.55
N TYR A 132 -7.35 7.91 -0.77
CA TYR A 132 -6.99 8.13 0.63
C TYR A 132 -7.11 6.87 1.48
N ALA A 133 -8.16 6.08 1.30
CA ALA A 133 -8.31 4.80 2.01
C ALA A 133 -7.17 3.82 1.72
N ARG A 134 -6.73 3.71 0.46
CA ARG A 134 -5.59 2.86 0.08
C ARG A 134 -4.27 3.42 0.61
N PHE A 135 -4.08 4.73 0.57
CA PHE A 135 -2.87 5.35 1.08
C PHE A 135 -2.75 5.19 2.61
N LEU A 136 -3.87 5.29 3.33
CA LEU A 136 -3.94 4.97 4.77
C LEU A 136 -3.53 3.53 5.05
N MET A 137 -4.07 2.55 4.31
CA MET A 137 -3.70 1.13 4.46
C MET A 137 -2.20 0.90 4.29
N VAL A 138 -1.62 1.41 3.20
CA VAL A 138 -0.18 1.26 2.92
C VAL A 138 0.67 1.96 3.99
N SER A 139 0.32 3.19 4.38
CA SER A 139 1.04 3.96 5.40
C SER A 139 0.97 3.30 6.78
N LEU A 140 -0.16 2.68 7.10
CA LEU A 140 -0.36 1.94 8.35
C LEU A 140 0.56 0.73 8.43
N ILE A 141 0.62 -0.09 7.37
CA ILE A 141 1.49 -1.27 7.30
C ILE A 141 2.97 -0.88 7.30
N LEU A 142 3.31 0.23 6.64
CA LEU A 142 4.65 0.82 6.69
C LEU A 142 5.00 1.48 8.04
N ASN A 143 4.09 1.44 9.02
CA ASN A 143 4.27 2.02 10.34
C ASN A 143 4.62 3.52 10.31
N ARG A 144 4.02 4.28 9.40
CA ARG A 144 4.25 5.73 9.24
C ARG A 144 3.20 6.52 10.02
N GLY A 145 3.23 6.40 11.36
CA GLY A 145 2.18 6.92 12.25
C GLY A 145 1.81 8.40 12.06
N GLU A 146 2.80 9.29 11.91
CA GLU A 146 2.53 10.72 11.70
C GLU A 146 1.84 11.01 10.35
N LEU A 147 2.26 10.32 9.29
CA LEU A 147 1.58 10.41 7.99
C LEU A 147 0.16 9.85 8.08
N VAL A 148 -0.05 8.75 8.80
CA VAL A 148 -1.40 8.20 9.02
C VAL A 148 -2.30 9.21 9.71
N LYS A 149 -1.83 9.89 10.77
CA LYS A 149 -2.59 10.96 11.45
C LYS A 149 -2.97 12.08 10.48
N LEU A 150 -2.03 12.54 9.65
CA LEU A 150 -2.27 13.56 8.63
C LEU A 150 -3.34 13.11 7.62
N LEU A 151 -3.23 11.88 7.10
CA LEU A 151 -4.15 11.33 6.11
C LEU A 151 -5.57 11.12 6.67
N ILE A 152 -5.71 10.79 7.95
CA ILE A 152 -7.01 10.69 8.64
C ILE A 152 -7.73 12.04 8.62
N GLU A 153 -7.03 13.12 8.99
CA GLU A 153 -7.63 14.45 8.99
C GLU A 153 -7.99 14.91 7.57
N LYS A 154 -7.17 14.58 6.57
CA LYS A 154 -7.48 14.85 5.16
C LYS A 154 -8.70 14.07 4.67
N LEU A 155 -8.79 12.77 4.98
CA LEU A 155 -9.94 11.96 4.61
C LEU A 155 -11.23 12.46 5.30
N LYS A 156 -11.15 12.79 6.59
CA LYS A 156 -12.27 13.35 7.36
C LYS A 156 -12.76 14.66 6.74
N ALA A 157 -11.86 15.60 6.45
CA ALA A 157 -12.20 16.86 5.78
C ALA A 157 -12.83 16.61 4.40
N LEU A 158 -12.29 15.68 3.61
CA LEU A 158 -12.82 15.32 2.30
C LEU A 158 -14.22 14.71 2.39
N VAL A 159 -14.50 13.88 3.40
CA VAL A 159 -15.84 13.29 3.63
C VAL A 159 -16.85 14.37 4.00
N GLU A 160 -16.49 15.32 4.87
CA GLU A 160 -17.39 16.42 5.22
C GLU A 160 -17.63 17.37 4.03
N ASP A 161 -16.58 17.74 3.29
CA ASP A 161 -16.70 18.52 2.05
C ASP A 161 -17.55 17.80 0.99
N SER A 162 -17.43 16.48 0.88
CA SER A 162 -18.26 15.72 -0.06
C SER A 162 -19.74 15.73 0.34
N LYS A 163 -20.07 15.67 1.64
CA LYS A 163 -21.47 15.78 2.09
C LYS A 163 -22.07 17.15 1.81
N THR A 164 -21.30 18.22 1.98
CA THR A 164 -21.80 19.59 1.76
C THR A 164 -22.07 19.84 0.27
N ASN A 165 -21.21 19.33 -0.61
CA ASN A 165 -21.31 19.51 -2.06
C ASN A 165 -22.29 18.52 -2.74
N PHE A 166 -22.53 17.33 -2.16
CA PHE A 166 -23.39 16.30 -2.74
C PHE A 166 -24.50 15.86 -1.75
N ARG A 167 -25.44 16.77 -1.46
CA ARG A 167 -26.49 16.58 -0.45
C ARG A 167 -27.37 15.34 -0.67
N ASP A 168 -27.59 14.96 -1.93
CA ASP A 168 -28.41 13.79 -2.30
C ASP A 168 -27.64 12.46 -2.25
N THR A 169 -26.34 12.49 -1.92
CA THR A 169 -25.49 11.29 -1.89
C THR A 169 -25.24 10.83 -0.45
N ASN A 170 -25.44 9.54 -0.20
CA ASN A 170 -25.21 8.95 1.12
C ASN A 170 -23.73 8.65 1.35
N PHE A 171 -23.07 9.39 2.25
CA PHE A 171 -21.68 9.16 2.67
C PHE A 171 -21.54 8.39 3.99
N ARG A 172 -22.58 7.69 4.45
CA ARG A 172 -22.56 6.94 5.72
C ARG A 172 -21.42 5.94 5.78
N GLU A 173 -21.18 5.20 4.69
CA GLU A 173 -20.08 4.22 4.63
C GLU A 173 -18.72 4.89 4.78
N TRP A 174 -18.50 6.03 4.13
CA TRP A 174 -17.25 6.78 4.28
C TRP A 174 -17.07 7.39 5.67
N LYS A 175 -18.17 7.80 6.32
CA LYS A 175 -18.15 8.20 7.73
C LYS A 175 -17.74 7.03 8.62
N LEU A 176 -18.23 5.82 8.34
CA LEU A 176 -17.81 4.61 9.06
C LEU A 176 -16.33 4.32 8.85
N VAL A 177 -15.82 4.43 7.61
CA VAL A 177 -14.38 4.26 7.30
C VAL A 177 -13.51 5.21 8.13
N VAL A 178 -13.89 6.49 8.23
CA VAL A 178 -13.18 7.48 9.08
C VAL A 178 -13.25 7.09 10.55
N GLN A 179 -14.41 6.67 11.05
CA GLN A 179 -14.57 6.24 12.44
C GLN A 179 -13.77 4.99 12.77
N GLU A 180 -13.72 4.02 11.85
CA GLU A 180 -12.93 2.78 11.99
C GLU A 180 -11.44 3.12 12.15
N ILE A 181 -10.84 3.90 11.24
CA ILE A 181 -9.41 4.23 11.33
C ILE A 181 -9.07 5.07 12.56
N MET A 182 -9.95 6.00 12.96
CA MET A 182 -9.74 6.78 14.19
C MET A 182 -9.76 5.89 15.44
N ARG A 183 -10.70 4.94 15.53
CA ARG A 183 -10.75 3.96 16.63
C ARG A 183 -9.54 3.04 16.61
N PHE A 184 -9.14 2.60 15.41
CA PHE A 184 -7.94 1.78 15.20
C PHE A 184 -6.70 2.47 15.75
N MET A 185 -6.43 3.71 15.32
CA MET A 185 -5.26 4.46 15.78
C MET A 185 -5.30 4.73 17.27
N LYS A 186 -6.48 5.04 17.84
CA LYS A 186 -6.62 5.23 19.29
C LYS A 186 -6.27 3.96 20.07
N ALA A 187 -6.74 2.79 19.60
CA ALA A 187 -6.46 1.51 20.23
C ALA A 187 -4.98 1.11 20.07
N GLU A 188 -4.36 1.47 18.96
CA GLU A 188 -2.94 1.21 18.73
C GLU A 188 -2.03 2.10 19.59
N THR A 189 -2.31 3.41 19.69
CA THR A 189 -1.50 4.30 20.54
C THR A 189 -1.64 4.04 22.03
N ALA A 190 -2.73 3.40 22.46
CA ALA A 190 -2.91 2.99 23.85
C ALA A 190 -1.98 1.83 24.25
N PHE A 191 -1.37 1.15 23.27
CA PHE A 191 -0.39 0.10 23.51
C PHE A 191 0.99 0.73 23.76
N LEU A 192 1.39 0.79 25.05
CA LEU A 192 2.59 1.46 25.55
C LEU A 192 3.92 0.74 25.27
N ASN A 193 3.95 -0.26 24.39
CA ASN A 193 5.22 -0.88 24.01
C ASN A 193 6.01 0.11 23.15
N HIS A 194 7.05 0.68 23.75
CA HIS A 194 7.99 1.63 23.12
C HIS A 194 8.82 1.00 22.00
N ARG A 195 8.69 -0.32 21.82
CA ARG A 195 9.46 -1.10 20.90
C ARG A 195 8.63 -1.40 19.64
N PRO A 196 9.13 -1.06 18.45
CA PRO A 196 8.50 -1.47 17.20
C PRO A 196 8.33 -2.99 17.22
N LEU A 197 7.15 -3.46 16.84
CA LEU A 197 6.90 -4.90 16.73
C LEU A 197 7.79 -5.57 15.67
N ARG A 198 8.46 -4.80 14.80
CA ARG A 198 9.26 -5.31 13.68
C ARG A 198 10.35 -6.29 14.09
N TYR A 199 10.49 -7.31 13.27
CA TYR A 199 11.51 -8.33 13.43
C TYR A 199 12.88 -7.73 13.14
N HIS A 200 13.84 -7.99 14.02
CA HIS A 200 15.20 -7.48 13.89
C HIS A 200 16.19 -8.60 14.17
N ALA A 201 17.21 -8.74 13.32
CA ALA A 201 18.13 -9.89 13.32
C ALA A 201 18.86 -10.11 14.65
N ILE A 202 19.13 -9.03 15.41
CA ILE A 202 19.70 -9.09 16.77
C ILE A 202 18.83 -9.92 17.75
N PHE A 203 17.53 -10.02 17.52
CA PHE A 203 16.61 -10.81 18.34
C PHE A 203 16.28 -12.17 17.72
N ASP A 204 16.91 -12.50 16.58
CA ASP A 204 16.87 -13.85 16.08
C ASP A 204 17.51 -14.77 17.12
N SER A 205 16.82 -15.87 17.40
CA SER A 205 17.22 -16.81 18.42
C SER A 205 18.54 -17.43 17.96
N TYR A 206 19.65 -17.11 18.63
CA TYR A 206 20.97 -17.70 18.33
C TYR A 206 20.80 -19.20 18.08
N PRO A 207 21.43 -19.83 17.08
CA PRO A 207 21.23 -21.26 16.80
C PRO A 207 21.44 -22.18 18.02
N ALA A 208 22.24 -21.73 18.99
CA ALA A 208 22.49 -22.41 20.26
C ALA A 208 21.35 -22.29 21.30
N SER A 209 20.41 -21.36 21.13
CA SER A 209 19.31 -21.08 22.06
C SER A 209 18.14 -22.08 22.00
N LEU A 210 18.18 -23.04 21.06
CA LEU A 210 17.20 -24.13 20.96
C LEU A 210 17.89 -25.52 21.03
N PRO A 211 18.50 -25.91 22.16
CA PRO A 211 19.13 -27.23 22.32
C PRO A 211 18.18 -28.39 22.00
N TYR A 212 16.89 -28.20 22.29
CA TYR A 212 15.82 -29.15 22.00
C TYR A 212 15.58 -29.36 20.49
N VAL A 213 15.88 -28.37 19.65
CA VAL A 213 15.71 -28.46 18.18
C VAL A 213 16.95 -29.05 17.53
N ALA A 214 18.14 -28.72 18.06
CA ALA A 214 19.42 -29.22 17.56
C ALA A 214 19.49 -30.77 17.54
N ARG A 215 18.82 -31.47 18.46
CA ARG A 215 18.76 -32.95 18.48
C ARG A 215 17.95 -33.58 17.35
N PHE A 216 17.05 -32.83 16.71
CA PHE A 216 16.28 -33.33 15.57
C PHE A 216 16.91 -32.96 14.22
N ASN A 217 17.72 -31.89 14.18
CA ASN A 217 18.30 -31.38 12.94
C ASN A 217 19.63 -30.63 13.18
N ALA A 218 20.66 -31.32 13.69
CA ALA A 218 21.96 -30.73 14.02
C ALA A 218 22.69 -30.01 12.86
N LYS A 219 22.28 -30.26 11.61
CA LYS A 219 22.85 -29.67 10.38
C LYS A 219 21.91 -28.70 9.65
N ARG A 220 20.66 -28.52 10.09
CA ARG A 220 19.67 -27.65 9.40
C ARG A 220 19.11 -26.61 10.35
N LEU A 221 19.46 -25.36 10.10
CA LEU A 221 18.83 -24.20 10.73
C LEU A 221 17.36 -24.14 10.30
N LEU A 222 16.43 -24.21 11.25
CA LEU A 222 15.03 -23.93 10.98
C LEU A 222 14.90 -22.45 10.58
N LYS A 223 14.17 -22.18 9.51
CA LYS A 223 13.86 -20.82 9.05
C LYS A 223 12.35 -20.63 9.04
N PHE A 224 11.89 -19.55 9.63
CA PHE A 224 10.49 -19.17 9.56
C PHE A 224 10.15 -18.77 8.11
N HIS A 225 9.29 -19.55 7.44
CA HIS A 225 9.02 -19.39 6.01
C HIS A 225 7.61 -18.83 5.75
N ASP A 226 6.58 -19.41 6.36
CA ASP A 226 5.19 -19.02 6.15
C ASP A 226 4.45 -18.78 7.47
N ALA A 227 3.44 -17.91 7.44
CA ALA A 227 2.60 -17.55 8.57
C ALA A 227 1.12 -17.41 8.16
N LEU A 228 0.23 -18.08 8.89
CA LEU A 228 -1.21 -17.79 8.86
C LEU A 228 -1.55 -16.80 9.96
N LEU A 229 -2.01 -15.60 9.60
CA LEU A 229 -2.39 -14.57 10.56
C LEU A 229 -3.91 -14.53 10.66
N THR A 230 -4.44 -14.78 11.85
CA THR A 230 -5.88 -14.71 12.06
C THR A 230 -6.23 -14.34 13.49
N SER A 231 -7.30 -13.57 13.64
CA SER A 231 -7.93 -13.30 14.93
C SER A 231 -9.40 -13.69 14.85
N TYR A 232 -9.93 -14.14 15.99
CA TYR A 232 -11.31 -14.57 16.17
C TYR A 232 -12.06 -13.72 17.22
N HIS A 233 -11.51 -12.56 17.60
CA HIS A 233 -12.13 -11.74 18.62
C HIS A 233 -13.43 -11.07 18.12
N LYS A 234 -14.52 -11.21 18.87
CA LYS A 234 -15.79 -10.56 18.53
C LYS A 234 -15.68 -9.04 18.73
N ASN A 235 -16.20 -8.26 17.78
CA ASN A 235 -16.15 -6.79 17.80
C ASN A 235 -14.72 -6.20 17.89
N GLU A 236 -13.74 -6.92 17.36
CA GLU A 236 -12.37 -6.43 17.29
C GLU A 236 -12.27 -5.11 16.53
N VAL A 237 -11.42 -4.21 17.03
CA VAL A 237 -11.11 -2.96 16.34
C VAL A 237 -10.42 -3.28 15.02
N LYS A 238 -10.87 -2.64 13.95
CA LYS A 238 -10.38 -2.90 12.59
C LYS A 238 -10.41 -1.64 11.74
N PHE A 239 -9.67 -1.70 10.64
CA PHE A 239 -9.80 -0.80 9.52
C PHE A 239 -9.94 -1.63 8.25
N ALA A 240 -11.08 -1.51 7.56
CA ALA A 240 -11.45 -2.41 6.46
C ALA A 240 -11.44 -3.90 6.88
N GLU A 241 -10.56 -4.70 6.31
CA GLU A 241 -10.38 -6.14 6.60
C GLU A 241 -9.20 -6.41 7.54
N LEU A 242 -8.42 -5.38 7.88
CA LEU A 242 -7.26 -5.49 8.77
C LEU A 242 -7.71 -5.24 10.21
N THR A 243 -7.71 -6.29 11.00
CA THR A 243 -7.97 -6.23 12.44
C THR A 243 -6.74 -5.80 13.21
N LEU A 244 -6.90 -5.23 14.40
CA LEU A 244 -5.80 -4.73 15.24
C LEU A 244 -4.81 -5.86 15.59
N ASP A 245 -5.30 -7.05 15.93
CA ASP A 245 -4.45 -8.19 16.25
C ASP A 245 -3.68 -8.64 15.01
N THR A 246 -4.36 -8.77 13.85
CA THR A 246 -3.68 -9.13 12.60
C THR A 246 -2.68 -8.09 12.15
N TYR A 247 -2.91 -6.81 12.43
CA TYR A 247 -1.95 -5.75 12.19
C TYR A 247 -0.70 -5.91 13.07
N ARG A 248 -0.88 -6.15 14.37
CA ARG A 248 0.23 -6.37 15.30
C ARG A 248 1.04 -7.60 14.93
N MET A 249 0.36 -8.71 14.64
CA MET A 249 0.98 -9.93 14.11
C MET A 249 1.74 -9.67 12.80
N LEU A 250 1.16 -8.88 11.88
CA LEU A 250 1.82 -8.50 10.64
C LEU A 250 3.10 -7.69 10.92
N GLN A 251 3.03 -6.69 11.80
CA GLN A 251 4.20 -5.90 12.19
C GLN A 251 5.30 -6.78 12.82
N CYS A 252 4.95 -7.80 13.62
CA CYS A 252 5.89 -8.78 14.16
C CYS A 252 6.70 -9.56 13.12
N LEU A 253 6.21 -9.59 11.88
CA LEU A 253 6.76 -10.40 10.79
C LEU A 253 7.24 -9.56 9.62
N GLU A 254 7.38 -8.25 9.83
CA GLU A 254 8.05 -7.34 8.90
C GLU A 254 9.46 -7.08 9.42
N TRP A 255 10.46 -7.32 8.57
CA TRP A 255 11.85 -6.96 8.88
C TRP A 255 11.99 -5.45 9.05
N GLU A 256 12.76 -5.05 10.06
CA GLU A 256 13.18 -3.66 10.23
C GLU A 256 14.43 -3.36 9.38
N PRO A 257 14.33 -2.49 8.37
CA PRO A 257 15.48 -2.10 7.56
C PRO A 257 16.44 -1.23 8.37
N GLY A 258 17.73 -1.58 8.39
CA GLY A 258 18.80 -0.70 8.90
C GLY A 258 18.81 -0.43 10.41
N GLY A 259 17.98 -1.10 11.22
CA GLY A 259 17.99 -0.97 12.69
C GLY A 259 17.77 0.45 13.24
N SER A 260 17.22 1.35 12.42
CA SER A 260 17.08 2.78 12.76
C SER A 260 16.21 3.04 13.99
N LEU A 261 15.33 2.12 14.37
CA LEU A 261 14.49 2.26 15.58
C LEU A 261 15.28 1.99 16.87
N TYR A 262 16.50 1.44 16.77
CA TYR A 262 17.43 1.25 17.89
C TYR A 262 18.71 2.09 17.79
N GLN A 263 18.90 2.86 16.72
CA GLN A 263 20.00 3.83 16.65
C GLN A 263 19.64 5.08 17.46
N THR A 264 20.19 5.22 18.66
CA THR A 264 20.31 6.52 19.33
C THR A 264 21.17 7.44 18.46
N HIS A 265 20.55 8.37 17.73
CA HIS A 265 21.31 9.40 17.00
C HIS A 265 22.02 10.34 18.00
N PRO A 266 23.33 10.56 17.89
CA PRO A 266 23.93 11.80 18.37
C PRO A 266 23.35 12.96 17.55
N ILE A 267 22.93 14.01 18.25
CA ILE A 267 22.36 15.22 17.68
C ILE A 267 23.42 15.91 16.81
N GLU A 268 23.17 16.07 15.52
CA GLU A 268 23.86 17.09 14.71
C GLU A 268 22.86 17.94 13.93
N SER A 269 23.19 19.23 13.93
CA SER A 269 22.36 20.41 13.75
C SER A 269 21.92 20.70 12.32
N ARG A 270 20.79 21.41 12.22
CA ARG A 270 20.06 21.76 10.99
C ARG A 270 20.27 23.24 10.64
N GLU A 271 20.75 23.55 9.44
CA GLU A 271 20.69 24.86 8.75
C GLU A 271 20.83 24.57 7.23
N ASN A 272 20.19 25.17 6.22
CA ASN A 272 19.30 26.32 6.01
C ASN A 272 18.40 26.04 4.77
N GLY A 273 17.29 26.77 4.63
CA GLY A 273 16.28 26.55 3.56
C GLY A 273 16.47 27.36 2.27
N THR A 274 15.84 26.91 1.19
CA THR A 274 15.35 27.75 0.08
C THR A 274 14.32 26.98 -0.77
N LEU A 275 13.17 27.60 -1.01
CA LEU A 275 12.11 27.17 -1.93
C LEU A 275 12.53 27.47 -3.37
N LEU A 276 12.40 26.54 -4.32
CA LEU A 276 12.08 26.84 -5.73
C LEU A 276 11.42 25.63 -6.43
N ALA A 277 10.41 25.97 -7.24
CA ALA A 277 9.55 25.09 -8.01
C ALA A 277 10.21 24.55 -9.29
N ASP A 278 9.48 23.65 -9.96
CA ASP A 278 9.62 23.23 -11.36
C ASP A 278 10.76 22.30 -11.76
N HIS A 279 10.85 21.10 -11.16
CA HIS A 279 11.48 19.97 -11.84
C HIS A 279 10.71 18.66 -11.65
N SER A 280 10.00 18.24 -12.70
CA SER A 280 9.37 16.91 -12.88
C SER A 280 10.39 15.75 -12.96
N LEU A 281 11.56 15.88 -12.35
CA LEU A 281 12.69 14.94 -12.37
C LEU A 281 13.22 14.57 -10.97
N THR A 282 12.79 15.25 -9.90
CA THR A 282 13.34 15.03 -8.54
C THR A 282 12.55 14.07 -7.65
N SER A 283 11.49 13.44 -8.16
CA SER A 283 10.82 12.34 -7.44
C SER A 283 11.75 11.14 -7.25
N GLY A 284 12.70 10.91 -8.16
CA GLY A 284 13.60 9.75 -8.14
C GLY A 284 14.70 9.80 -7.08
N LEU A 285 15.15 10.98 -6.65
CA LEU A 285 16.30 11.11 -5.73
C LEU A 285 15.90 10.96 -4.26
N ILE A 286 14.72 11.47 -3.90
CA ILE A 286 14.11 11.28 -2.57
C ILE A 286 13.62 9.82 -2.44
N ASP A 287 13.10 9.25 -3.54
CA ASP A 287 12.70 7.83 -3.64
C ASP A 287 13.88 6.88 -3.41
N MET A 288 15.02 7.10 -4.08
CA MET A 288 16.13 6.15 -4.02
C MET A 288 16.74 6.05 -2.61
N LYS A 289 16.78 7.17 -1.88
CA LYS A 289 17.27 7.21 -0.51
C LYS A 289 16.29 6.54 0.46
N LEU A 290 14.98 6.81 0.34
CA LEU A 290 13.96 6.14 1.15
C LEU A 290 13.90 4.63 0.87
N VAL A 291 13.95 4.23 -0.40
CA VAL A 291 13.99 2.82 -0.79
C VAL A 291 15.27 2.17 -0.29
N ALA A 292 16.45 2.78 -0.46
CA ALA A 292 17.71 2.24 0.03
C ALA A 292 17.79 2.15 1.57
N GLU A 293 17.24 3.13 2.29
CA GLU A 293 17.11 3.09 3.75
C GLU A 293 16.12 2.01 4.22
N MET A 294 15.14 1.64 3.38
CA MET A 294 14.07 0.71 3.74
C MET A 294 14.15 -0.68 3.06
N THR A 295 15.11 -0.91 2.17
CA THR A 295 15.47 -2.22 1.62
C THR A 295 16.93 -2.50 1.94
N ASP A 296 17.16 -3.19 3.06
CA ASP A 296 18.50 -3.68 3.40
C ASP A 296 18.74 -5.00 2.66
N PRO A 297 19.68 -5.05 1.69
CA PRO A 297 19.96 -6.25 0.91
C PRO A 297 20.57 -7.38 1.76
N ASN A 298 21.01 -7.08 2.98
CA ASN A 298 21.55 -8.07 3.91
C ASN A 298 20.45 -8.74 4.74
N LEU A 299 19.21 -8.22 4.71
CA LEU A 299 18.09 -8.85 5.39
C LEU A 299 17.56 -10.02 4.55
N PRO A 300 17.23 -11.16 5.19
CA PRO A 300 16.55 -12.25 4.51
C PRO A 300 15.15 -11.81 4.05
N PRO A 301 14.53 -12.55 3.11
CA PRO A 301 13.16 -12.26 2.71
C PRO A 301 12.21 -12.31 3.92
N ASN A 302 11.18 -11.48 3.90
CA ASN A 302 10.06 -11.59 4.83
C ASN A 302 9.45 -13.00 4.74
N PRO A 303 9.00 -13.57 5.87
CA PRO A 303 8.12 -14.73 5.81
C PRO A 303 6.86 -14.37 5.03
N LYS A 304 6.33 -15.35 4.31
CA LYS A 304 5.09 -15.20 3.55
C LYS A 304 3.91 -15.25 4.50
N LYS A 305 3.02 -14.26 4.39
CA LYS A 305 1.93 -14.02 5.33
C LYS A 305 0.60 -14.14 4.60
N ALA A 306 -0.28 -15.00 5.11
CA ALA A 306 -1.68 -15.05 4.72
C ALA A 306 -2.54 -14.52 5.86
N VAL A 307 -3.19 -13.38 5.67
CA VAL A 307 -4.13 -12.82 6.65
C VAL A 307 -5.53 -13.35 6.35
N LEU A 308 -6.14 -14.10 7.26
CA LEU A 308 -7.53 -14.55 7.13
C LEU A 308 -8.45 -13.68 7.99
N TYR A 309 -9.32 -12.90 7.34
CA TYR A 309 -10.37 -12.15 8.02
C TYR A 309 -11.56 -13.06 8.30
N ARG A 310 -11.89 -13.27 9.59
CA ARG A 310 -13.00 -14.14 10.06
C ARG A 310 -12.95 -15.53 9.40
N PRO A 311 -11.88 -16.31 9.63
CA PRO A 311 -11.72 -17.59 8.97
C PRO A 311 -12.86 -18.55 9.34
N SER A 312 -13.32 -19.33 8.36
CA SER A 312 -14.04 -20.58 8.63
C SER A 312 -13.04 -21.72 8.78
N VAL A 313 -13.45 -22.82 9.41
CA VAL A 313 -12.63 -24.06 9.48
C VAL A 313 -12.16 -24.47 8.07
N THR A 314 -13.04 -24.36 7.07
CA THR A 314 -12.72 -24.63 5.67
C THR A 314 -11.63 -23.71 5.10
N ALA A 315 -11.60 -22.44 5.50
CA ALA A 315 -10.58 -21.49 5.04
C ALA A 315 -9.19 -21.82 5.60
N VAL A 316 -9.14 -22.27 6.86
CA VAL A 316 -7.88 -22.71 7.51
C VAL A 316 -7.36 -24.00 6.87
N VAL A 317 -8.23 -24.99 6.66
CA VAL A 317 -7.84 -26.29 6.05
C VAL A 317 -7.39 -26.15 4.60
N LYS A 318 -7.89 -25.15 3.86
CA LYS A 318 -7.43 -24.87 2.47
C LYS A 318 -6.08 -24.15 2.40
N CYS A 319 -5.54 -23.71 3.54
CA CYS A 319 -4.20 -23.14 3.60
C CYS A 319 -3.19 -24.27 3.85
N ASP A 320 -2.94 -25.09 2.83
CA ASP A 320 -1.88 -26.12 2.88
C ASP A 320 -0.51 -25.41 2.87
N PHE A 321 0.29 -25.63 3.92
CA PHE A 321 1.66 -25.12 4.07
C PHE A 321 2.70 -26.09 3.53
#